data_AF-A0A3D0R528-F1
#
_entry.id   AF-A0A3D0R528-F1
#
_cell.length_a   1.000
_cell.length_b   1.000
_cell.length_c   1.000
_cell.angle_alpha   90.00
_cell.angle_beta   90.00
_cell.angle_gamma   90.00
#
_symmetry.space_group_name_H-M   'P 1'
#
loop_
_entity.id
_entity.type
_entity.pdbx_description
1 polymer ?
#
loop_
_entity_poly.entity_id
_entity_poly.type
_entity_poly.pdbx_seq_one_letter_code
_entity_poly.pdbx_strand_id
1 'polypeptide(L)'
;MPGEYTKEQIQHIVAALDEAINEGPWDKSNFLRLIGKNLSQIRDDLSTYMDVNAQQTSAHQNNQLAVQVRPLQTVYIALYSNEGTHLAAWEKIINTLPKYVLSRPVYVQEKDARNFIKSKNHPNNEGYVALTIQQDDILPLTEEKTPKDKLGKALLSLKDGAVKLENIQRFVHVSGQYQYSKGRLSKNNTATF
;
A
#
# COMPACT_ATOMS: atom_id res chain seq x y z
N MET A 1 -8.34 12.74 19.80
CA MET A 1 -7.00 13.33 19.67
C MET A 1 -5.99 12.19 19.73
N PRO A 2 -5.54 11.61 18.61
CA PRO A 2 -4.43 10.66 18.66
C PRO A 2 -3.14 11.45 18.86
N GLY A 3 -2.39 11.13 19.92
CA GLY A 3 -1.20 11.86 20.34
C GLY A 3 -0.08 11.78 19.33
N GLU A 4 0.28 12.92 18.75
CA GLU A 4 1.57 13.09 18.07
C GLU A 4 2.67 13.04 19.15
N TYR A 5 3.56 12.04 19.06
CA TYR A 5 4.71 11.97 19.94
C TYR A 5 5.68 13.11 19.60
N THR A 6 6.13 13.85 20.60
CA THR A 6 7.11 14.93 20.37
C THR A 6 8.46 14.36 19.95
N LYS A 7 9.23 15.11 19.16
CA LYS A 7 10.58 14.70 18.72
C LYS A 7 11.47 14.30 19.90
N GLU A 8 11.35 15.00 21.01
CA GLU A 8 12.06 14.71 22.26
C GLU A 8 11.67 13.33 22.83
N GLN A 9 10.38 12.97 22.83
CA GLN A 9 9.93 11.65 23.28
C GLN A 9 10.50 10.53 22.41
N ILE A 10 10.54 10.72 21.09
CA ILE A 10 11.10 9.71 20.16
C ILE A 10 12.61 9.56 20.40
N GLN A 11 13.33 10.67 20.64
CA GLN A 11 14.76 10.62 20.97
C GLN A 11 15.03 9.89 22.30
N HIS A 12 14.21 10.10 23.32
CA HIS A 12 14.32 9.35 24.59
C HIS A 12 14.06 7.85 24.40
N ILE A 13 13.11 7.48 23.54
CA ILE A 13 12.83 6.07 23.22
C ILE A 13 14.02 5.44 22.48
N VAL A 14 14.61 6.14 21.50
CA VAL A 14 15.78 5.65 20.78
C VAL A 14 16.98 5.48 21.71
N ALA A 15 17.24 6.43 22.61
CA ALA A 15 18.31 6.32 23.60
C ALA A 15 18.13 5.12 24.55
N ALA A 16 16.90 4.89 25.03
CA ALA A 16 16.59 3.73 25.87
C ALA A 16 16.75 2.40 25.11
N LEU A 17 16.43 2.37 23.81
CA LEU A 17 16.66 1.22 22.95
C LEU A 17 18.16 0.96 22.74
N ASP A 18 18.97 2.01 22.53
CA ASP A 18 20.42 1.87 22.40
C ASP A 18 21.08 1.37 23.69
N GLU A 19 20.66 1.86 24.86
CA GLU A 19 21.12 1.35 26.16
C GLU A 19 20.77 -0.13 26.32
N ALA A 20 19.52 -0.52 26.04
CA ALA A 20 19.09 -1.91 26.10
C ALA A 20 19.84 -2.82 25.11
N ILE A 21 20.14 -2.34 23.89
CA ILE A 21 20.92 -3.07 22.89
C ILE A 21 22.38 -3.24 23.35
N ASN A 22 22.98 -2.23 23.97
CA ASN A 22 24.39 -2.25 24.36
C ASN A 22 24.65 -3.00 25.67
N GLU A 23 23.74 -2.93 26.65
CA GLU A 23 23.91 -3.55 27.96
C GLU A 23 23.33 -4.97 28.03
N GLY A 24 22.48 -5.34 27.07
CA GLY A 24 21.77 -6.61 27.10
C GLY A 24 22.63 -7.82 26.69
N PRO A 25 22.37 -9.02 27.27
CA PRO A 25 23.12 -10.25 27.00
C PRO A 25 22.74 -10.92 25.67
N TRP A 26 22.70 -10.17 24.56
CA TRP A 26 22.13 -10.62 23.28
C TRP A 26 22.99 -11.68 22.58
N ASP A 27 24.25 -11.83 22.91
CA ASP A 27 25.17 -12.81 22.36
C ASP A 27 25.16 -14.15 23.12
N LYS A 28 24.51 -14.22 24.29
CA LYS A 28 24.58 -15.37 25.21
C LYS A 28 23.71 -16.56 24.80
N SER A 29 22.76 -16.38 23.89
CA SER A 29 21.90 -17.46 23.37
C SER A 29 21.41 -17.16 21.96
N ASN A 30 21.18 -18.19 21.15
CA ASN A 30 20.56 -18.04 19.82
C ASN A 30 19.20 -17.34 19.88
N PHE A 31 18.44 -17.54 20.95
CA PHE A 31 17.17 -16.85 21.18
C PHE A 31 17.41 -15.36 21.48
N LEU A 32 18.33 -15.04 22.40
CA LEU A 32 18.65 -13.65 22.75
C LEU A 32 19.27 -12.88 21.57
N ARG A 33 20.01 -13.57 20.71
CA ARG A 33 20.57 -13.00 19.48
C ARG A 33 19.50 -12.63 18.47
N LEU A 34 18.42 -13.39 18.41
CA LEU A 34 17.27 -13.07 17.58
C LEU A 34 16.49 -11.86 18.14
N ILE A 35 16.33 -11.79 19.46
CA ILE A 35 15.68 -10.66 20.13
C ILE A 35 16.50 -9.37 19.97
N GLY A 36 17.82 -9.43 20.16
CA GLY A 36 18.71 -8.28 19.96
C GLY A 36 18.66 -7.74 18.53
N LYS A 37 18.63 -8.63 17.52
CA LYS A 37 18.46 -8.22 16.10
C LYS A 37 17.13 -7.50 15.84
N ASN A 38 16.04 -8.00 16.43
CA ASN A 38 14.73 -7.35 16.31
C ASN A 38 14.73 -5.97 16.99
N LEU A 39 15.35 -5.85 18.16
CA LEU A 39 15.48 -4.60 18.89
C LEU A 39 16.28 -3.56 18.09
N SER A 40 17.38 -3.98 17.46
CA SER A 40 18.16 -3.13 16.55
C SER A 40 17.33 -2.67 15.34
N GLN A 41 16.53 -3.56 14.75
CA GLN A 41 15.68 -3.22 13.63
C GLN A 41 14.61 -2.18 14.00
N ILE A 42 13.98 -2.32 15.18
CA ILE A 42 12.99 -1.36 15.68
C ILE A 42 13.64 0.02 15.92
N ARG A 43 14.86 0.05 16.46
CA ARG A 43 15.62 1.29 16.61
C ARG A 43 15.92 1.93 15.25
N ASP A 44 16.39 1.14 14.28
CA ASP A 44 16.76 1.62 12.95
C ASP A 44 15.56 2.20 12.19
N ASP A 45 14.39 1.55 12.32
CA ASP A 45 13.13 2.03 11.76
C ASP A 45 12.69 3.37 12.39
N LEU A 46 12.84 3.52 13.72
CA LEU A 46 12.53 4.76 14.44
C LEU A 46 13.50 5.90 14.11
N SER A 47 14.79 5.62 13.98
CA SER A 47 15.79 6.61 13.56
C SER A 47 15.55 7.09 12.13
N THR A 48 15.21 6.18 11.21
CA THR A 48 14.83 6.52 9.83
C THR A 48 13.60 7.43 9.80
N TYR A 49 12.62 7.19 10.67
CA TYR A 49 11.44 8.04 10.82
C TYR A 49 11.77 9.45 11.34
N MET A 50 12.78 9.59 12.21
CA MET A 50 13.27 10.90 12.68
C MET A 50 14.02 11.67 11.59
N ASP A 51 14.88 11.01 10.81
CA ASP A 51 15.67 11.65 9.74
C ASP A 51 14.77 12.18 8.61
N VAL A 52 13.74 11.42 8.22
CA VAL A 52 12.77 11.85 7.19
C VAL A 52 11.96 13.07 7.65
N ASN A 53 11.62 13.18 8.93
CA ASN A 53 10.88 14.34 9.48
C ASN A 53 11.79 15.56 9.74
N ALA A 54 13.07 15.37 10.05
CA ALA A 54 14.02 16.47 10.19
C ALA A 54 14.34 17.15 8.85
N GLN A 55 14.27 16.41 7.73
CA GLN A 55 14.55 16.91 6.37
C GLN A 55 13.40 17.71 5.74
N GLN A 56 12.20 17.72 6.32
CA GLN A 56 11.06 18.49 5.80
C GLN A 56 11.08 19.98 6.19
N THR A 57 11.87 20.38 7.19
CA THR A 57 11.87 21.77 7.71
C THR A 57 13.07 22.63 7.27
N SER A 58 14.04 22.07 6.55
CA SER A 58 15.20 22.83 6.06
C SER A 58 15.34 22.64 4.55
N ALA A 59 14.83 23.64 3.84
CA ALA A 59 14.90 23.79 2.41
C ALA A 59 16.32 23.57 1.83
N HIS A 60 16.34 23.07 0.59
CA HIS A 60 17.21 23.54 -0.50
C HIS A 60 18.74 23.38 -0.32
N GLN A 61 19.37 22.81 -1.35
CA GLN A 61 20.82 22.72 -1.57
C GLN A 61 21.55 21.64 -0.75
N ASN A 62 21.66 20.43 -1.28
CA ASN A 62 22.90 20.03 -1.97
C ASN A 62 22.85 18.58 -2.47
N ASN A 63 23.13 18.49 -3.76
CA ASN A 63 23.48 17.36 -4.60
C ASN A 63 24.23 16.22 -3.89
N GLN A 64 23.54 15.14 -3.51
CA GLN A 64 24.14 13.81 -3.28
C GLN A 64 23.17 12.73 -3.78
N LEU A 65 23.55 12.10 -4.89
CA LEU A 65 22.97 10.87 -5.46
C LEU A 65 21.43 10.86 -5.48
N ALA A 66 20.84 11.48 -6.51
CA ALA A 66 19.43 11.35 -6.79
C ALA A 66 19.07 9.88 -7.04
N VAL A 67 18.69 9.17 -5.98
CA VAL A 67 17.61 8.18 -6.11
C VAL A 67 16.46 8.99 -6.67
N GLN A 68 16.23 8.89 -7.98
CA GLN A 68 15.03 9.44 -8.58
C GLN A 68 13.87 8.76 -7.87
N VAL A 69 13.29 9.45 -6.88
CA VAL A 69 12.03 9.04 -6.25
C VAL A 69 11.01 9.17 -7.36
N ARG A 70 10.81 8.05 -8.07
CA ARG A 70 9.87 8.00 -9.18
C ARG A 70 8.48 8.32 -8.61
N PRO A 71 7.72 9.20 -9.29
CA PRO A 71 6.42 9.60 -8.79
C PRO A 71 5.50 8.38 -8.72
N LEU A 72 4.89 8.21 -7.56
CA LEU A 72 3.94 7.15 -7.27
C LEU A 72 2.52 7.64 -7.59
N GLN A 73 1.73 6.79 -8.23
CA GLN A 73 0.32 7.05 -8.52
C GLN A 73 -0.54 5.95 -7.89
N THR A 74 -1.57 6.35 -7.15
CA THR A 74 -2.61 5.41 -6.69
C THR A 74 -3.59 5.15 -7.82
N VAL A 75 -3.86 3.89 -8.09
CA VAL A 75 -4.85 3.43 -9.09
C VAL A 75 -5.84 2.47 -8.46
N TYR A 76 -7.02 2.38 -9.08
CA TYR A 76 -8.14 1.60 -8.61
C TYR A 76 -8.52 0.56 -9.66
N ILE A 77 -8.38 -0.73 -9.33
CA ILE A 77 -8.65 -1.82 -10.27
C ILE A 77 -9.94 -2.52 -9.89
N ALA A 78 -10.91 -2.54 -10.80
CA ALA A 78 -12.16 -3.25 -10.62
C ALA A 78 -11.94 -4.77 -10.73
N LEU A 79 -12.51 -5.52 -9.79
CA LEU A 79 -12.42 -6.96 -9.67
C LEU A 79 -13.81 -7.58 -9.65
N TYR A 80 -13.94 -8.72 -10.34
CA TYR A 80 -15.14 -9.54 -10.35
C TYR A 80 -14.84 -10.94 -9.81
N SER A 81 -15.75 -11.48 -9.00
CA SER A 81 -15.76 -12.87 -8.51
C SER A 81 -17.15 -13.48 -8.69
N ASN A 82 -17.23 -14.70 -9.21
CA ASN A 82 -18.48 -15.47 -9.24
C ASN A 82 -18.91 -15.91 -7.83
N GLU A 83 -17.94 -16.12 -6.93
CA GLU A 83 -18.12 -16.50 -5.53
C GLU A 83 -17.82 -15.32 -4.59
N GLY A 84 -18.35 -14.13 -4.90
CA GLY A 84 -17.97 -12.91 -4.18
C GLY A 84 -18.41 -12.84 -2.70
N THR A 85 -19.26 -13.76 -2.25
CA THR A 85 -19.55 -13.94 -0.81
C THR A 85 -18.40 -14.62 -0.05
N HIS A 86 -17.51 -15.32 -0.75
CA HIS A 86 -16.40 -16.06 -0.15
C HIS A 86 -15.10 -15.27 -0.22
N LEU A 87 -14.56 -14.91 0.94
CA LEU A 87 -13.30 -14.17 1.07
C LEU A 87 -12.11 -14.88 0.39
N ALA A 88 -12.05 -16.21 0.47
CA ALA A 88 -11.00 -17.00 -0.17
C ALA A 88 -10.98 -16.86 -1.72
N ALA A 89 -12.15 -16.66 -2.35
CA ALA A 89 -12.22 -16.42 -3.79
C ALA A 89 -11.58 -15.07 -4.16
N TRP A 90 -11.83 -14.04 -3.35
CA TRP A 90 -11.18 -12.73 -3.49
C TRP A 90 -9.66 -12.81 -3.29
N GLU A 91 -9.19 -13.55 -2.29
CA GLU A 91 -7.76 -13.78 -2.07
C GLU A 91 -7.09 -14.38 -3.33
N LYS A 92 -7.71 -15.38 -3.95
CA LYS A 92 -7.22 -16.00 -5.18
C LYS A 92 -7.19 -15.03 -6.36
N ILE A 93 -8.23 -14.21 -6.53
CA ILE A 93 -8.30 -13.19 -7.57
C ILE A 93 -7.19 -12.14 -7.38
N ILE A 94 -7.00 -11.67 -6.15
CA ILE A 94 -5.97 -10.67 -5.84
C ILE A 94 -4.58 -11.28 -6.05
N ASN A 95 -4.32 -12.50 -5.60
CA ASN A 95 -3.05 -13.21 -5.80
C ASN A 95 -2.66 -13.35 -7.27
N THR A 96 -3.64 -13.44 -8.16
CA THR A 96 -3.42 -13.61 -9.60
C THR A 96 -3.46 -12.29 -10.37
N LEU A 97 -3.71 -11.17 -9.68
CA LEU A 97 -3.88 -9.85 -10.27
C LEU A 97 -2.69 -9.39 -11.15
N PRO A 98 -1.40 -9.57 -10.76
CA PRO A 98 -0.28 -9.18 -11.60
C PRO A 98 -0.29 -9.85 -12.98
N LYS A 99 -0.81 -11.07 -13.09
CA LYS A 99 -0.86 -11.85 -14.34
C LYS A 99 -2.06 -11.49 -15.22
N TYR A 100 -3.13 -10.96 -14.63
CA TYR A 100 -4.42 -10.76 -15.31
C TYR A 100 -4.97 -9.35 -15.14
N VAL A 101 -4.10 -8.34 -15.01
CA VAL A 101 -4.54 -6.95 -14.87
C VAL A 101 -5.05 -6.37 -16.20
N LEU A 102 -4.49 -6.80 -17.34
CA LEU A 102 -4.77 -6.21 -18.66
C LEU A 102 -6.24 -6.31 -19.09
N SER A 103 -6.99 -7.29 -18.59
CA SER A 103 -8.41 -7.49 -18.89
C SER A 103 -9.34 -6.78 -17.89
N ARG A 104 -8.79 -6.00 -16.96
CA ARG A 104 -9.55 -5.38 -15.87
C ARG A 104 -9.58 -3.85 -16.03
N PRO A 105 -10.73 -3.21 -15.77
CA PRO A 105 -10.81 -1.75 -15.73
C PRO A 105 -9.92 -1.16 -14.63
N VAL A 106 -9.05 -0.22 -15.01
CA VAL A 106 -8.16 0.52 -14.11
C VAL A 106 -8.51 2.01 -14.15
N TYR A 107 -8.67 2.63 -12.99
CA TYR A 107 -9.08 4.02 -12.86
C TYR A 107 -8.06 4.84 -12.06
N VAL A 108 -7.95 6.13 -12.38
CA VAL A 108 -7.18 7.12 -11.57
C VAL A 108 -7.97 7.54 -10.33
N GLN A 109 -9.29 7.70 -10.48
CA GLN A 109 -10.17 8.25 -9.44
C GLN A 109 -10.99 7.13 -8.77
N GLU A 110 -10.99 7.10 -7.44
CA GLU A 110 -11.76 6.09 -6.68
C GLU A 110 -13.26 6.17 -7.00
N LYS A 111 -13.76 7.39 -7.17
CA LYS A 111 -15.17 7.67 -7.46
C LYS A 111 -15.63 6.94 -8.72
N ASP A 112 -14.78 6.87 -9.75
CA ASP A 112 -15.14 6.23 -11.02
C ASP A 112 -15.20 4.71 -10.87
N ALA A 113 -14.22 4.09 -10.19
CA ALA A 113 -14.26 2.66 -9.85
C ALA A 113 -15.50 2.29 -9.01
N ARG A 114 -15.81 3.12 -8.01
CA ARG A 114 -16.99 2.95 -7.15
C ARG A 114 -18.29 3.06 -7.93
N ASN A 115 -18.39 4.02 -8.85
CA ASN A 115 -19.56 4.18 -9.71
C ASN A 115 -19.72 3.02 -10.68
N PHE A 116 -18.61 2.54 -11.26
CA PHE A 116 -18.61 1.36 -12.12
C PHE A 116 -19.16 0.14 -11.40
N ILE A 117 -18.69 -0.14 -10.17
CA ILE A 117 -19.19 -1.26 -9.36
C ILE A 117 -20.66 -1.09 -8.98
N LYS A 118 -21.08 0.13 -8.60
CA LYS A 118 -22.48 0.43 -8.28
C LYS A 118 -23.43 0.24 -9.47
N SER A 119 -22.95 0.37 -10.70
CA SER A 119 -23.74 0.15 -11.92
C SER A 119 -24.03 -1.33 -12.23
N LYS A 120 -23.48 -2.26 -11.44
CA LYS A 120 -23.59 -3.71 -11.67
C LYS A 120 -24.76 -4.31 -10.91
N ASN A 121 -25.36 -5.35 -11.47
CA ASN A 121 -26.55 -6.00 -10.90
C ASN A 121 -26.27 -6.80 -9.62
N HIS A 122 -25.05 -7.32 -9.46
CA HIS A 122 -24.67 -8.19 -8.35
C HIS A 122 -23.53 -7.56 -7.53
N PRO A 123 -23.83 -6.66 -6.58
CA PRO A 123 -22.81 -5.94 -5.82
C PRO A 123 -21.93 -6.85 -4.96
N ASN A 124 -22.43 -8.03 -4.57
CA ASN A 124 -21.64 -9.04 -3.85
C ASN A 124 -20.54 -9.67 -4.71
N ASN A 125 -20.62 -9.57 -6.04
CA ASN A 125 -19.66 -10.16 -6.97
C ASN A 125 -18.63 -9.15 -7.45
N GLU A 126 -18.70 -7.91 -6.95
CA GLU A 126 -17.95 -6.78 -7.43
C GLU A 126 -17.16 -6.16 -6.28
N GLY A 127 -15.90 -5.82 -6.55
CA GLY A 127 -15.02 -5.17 -5.61
C GLY A 127 -13.91 -4.45 -6.34
N TYR A 128 -13.09 -3.70 -5.62
CA TYR A 128 -11.90 -3.11 -6.21
C TYR A 128 -10.74 -3.10 -5.24
N VAL A 129 -9.53 -3.04 -5.79
CA VAL A 129 -8.31 -2.80 -5.01
C VAL A 129 -7.80 -1.39 -5.29
N ALA A 130 -7.33 -0.73 -4.24
CA ALA A 130 -6.49 0.45 -4.37
C ALA A 130 -5.03 0.00 -4.23
N LEU A 131 -4.20 0.34 -5.21
CA LEU A 131 -2.78 0.05 -5.18
C LEU A 131 -1.96 1.23 -5.68
N THR A 132 -0.69 1.25 -5.27
CA THR A 132 0.25 2.26 -5.72
C THR A 132 1.18 1.67 -6.79
N ILE A 133 1.31 2.37 -7.91
CA ILE A 133 2.20 2.01 -9.02
C ILE A 133 3.15 3.17 -9.32
N GLN A 134 4.23 2.88 -10.05
CA GLN A 134 5.08 3.94 -10.59
C GLN A 134 4.34 4.63 -11.73
N GLN A 135 4.45 5.95 -11.85
CA GLN A 135 3.84 6.69 -12.96
C GLN A 135 4.39 6.24 -14.32
N ASP A 136 5.67 5.84 -14.36
CA ASP A 136 6.32 5.29 -15.55
C ASP A 136 5.71 3.95 -16.01
N ASP A 137 5.00 3.24 -15.13
CA ASP A 137 4.33 1.99 -15.44
C ASP A 137 2.96 2.20 -16.10
N ILE A 138 2.49 3.44 -16.20
CA ILE A 138 1.28 3.83 -16.92
C ILE A 138 1.63 4.06 -18.38
N LEU A 139 0.90 3.41 -19.29
CA LEU A 139 1.05 3.62 -20.72
C LEU A 139 0.40 4.95 -21.11
N PRO A 140 1.16 5.94 -21.63
CA PRO A 140 0.59 7.21 -22.07
C PRO A 140 -0.26 6.98 -23.31
N LEU A 141 -1.56 7.26 -23.19
CA LEU A 141 -2.52 7.22 -24.28
C LEU A 141 -3.03 8.64 -24.52
N THR A 142 -3.20 9.01 -25.79
CA THR A 142 -3.91 10.25 -26.14
C THR A 142 -5.38 10.12 -25.79
N GLU A 143 -6.07 11.23 -25.54
CA GLU A 143 -7.49 11.21 -25.14
C GLU A 143 -8.37 10.45 -26.12
N GLU A 144 -8.10 10.56 -27.42
CA GLU A 144 -8.81 9.85 -28.49
C GLU A 144 -8.63 8.33 -28.43
N LYS A 145 -7.48 7.86 -27.96
CA LYS A 145 -7.13 6.44 -27.87
C LYS A 145 -7.39 5.86 -26.49
N THR A 146 -7.80 6.68 -25.53
CA THR A 146 -8.04 6.25 -24.16
C THR A 146 -9.33 5.44 -24.10
N PRO A 147 -9.28 4.15 -23.73
CA PRO A 147 -10.48 3.34 -23.60
C PRO A 147 -11.42 3.95 -22.56
N LYS A 148 -12.73 3.89 -22.84
CA LYS A 148 -13.75 4.38 -21.91
C LYS A 148 -14.62 3.23 -21.45
N ASP A 149 -15.05 3.27 -20.19
CA ASP A 149 -16.05 2.35 -19.69
C ASP A 149 -17.47 2.68 -20.18
N LYS A 150 -18.46 1.90 -19.77
CA LYS A 150 -19.87 2.10 -20.14
C LYS A 150 -20.46 3.43 -19.64
N LEU A 151 -19.84 4.06 -18.65
CA LEU A 151 -20.23 5.35 -18.10
C LEU A 151 -19.43 6.52 -18.74
N GLY A 152 -18.62 6.22 -19.77
CA GLY A 152 -17.79 7.21 -20.46
C GLY A 152 -16.52 7.60 -19.71
N LYS A 153 -16.14 6.89 -18.65
CA LYS A 153 -14.95 7.19 -17.84
C LYS A 153 -13.69 6.58 -18.44
N ALA A 154 -12.63 7.37 -18.46
CA ALA A 154 -11.32 6.96 -18.98
C ALA A 154 -10.70 5.83 -18.16
N LEU A 155 -10.17 4.83 -18.85
CA LEU A 155 -9.45 3.70 -18.29
C LEU A 155 -7.95 3.86 -18.52
N LEU A 156 -7.16 3.57 -17.50
CA LEU A 156 -5.72 3.49 -17.63
C LEU A 156 -5.30 2.17 -18.27
N SER A 157 -4.26 2.22 -19.09
CA SER A 157 -3.51 1.05 -19.52
C SER A 157 -2.19 0.98 -18.77
N LEU A 158 -1.86 -0.18 -18.24
CA LEU A 158 -0.65 -0.42 -17.47
C LEU A 158 0.32 -1.28 -18.28
N LYS A 159 1.62 -1.09 -18.06
CA LYS A 159 2.67 -1.98 -18.57
C LYS A 159 2.56 -3.37 -17.92
N ASP A 160 3.13 -4.37 -18.59
CA ASP A 160 3.28 -5.68 -17.98
C ASP A 160 4.17 -5.59 -16.73
N GLY A 161 3.81 -6.30 -15.66
CA GLY A 161 4.51 -6.26 -14.37
C GLY A 161 4.32 -4.98 -13.54
N ALA A 162 3.50 -4.01 -13.97
CA ALA A 162 3.22 -2.77 -13.23
C ALA A 162 2.57 -3.00 -11.86
N VAL A 163 1.80 -4.09 -11.73
CA VAL A 163 1.05 -4.40 -10.52
C VAL A 163 1.88 -5.27 -9.59
N LYS A 164 2.17 -4.74 -8.40
CA LYS A 164 2.83 -5.48 -7.33
C LYS A 164 1.88 -5.69 -6.15
N LEU A 165 1.78 -6.92 -5.67
CA LEU A 165 0.89 -7.30 -4.57
C LEU A 165 1.24 -6.60 -3.25
N GLU A 166 2.52 -6.30 -3.03
CA GLU A 166 3.03 -5.57 -1.87
C GLU A 166 2.54 -4.12 -1.80
N ASN A 167 2.14 -3.53 -2.94
CA ASN A 167 1.67 -2.16 -3.02
C ASN A 167 0.14 -2.03 -2.91
N ILE A 168 -0.56 -3.13 -2.63
CA ILE A 168 -2.01 -3.09 -2.41
C ILE A 168 -2.28 -2.44 -1.06
N GLN A 169 -2.91 -1.27 -1.09
CA GLN A 169 -3.26 -0.52 0.11
C GLN A 169 -4.49 -1.11 0.79
N ARG A 170 -5.53 -1.42 0.01
CA ARG A 170 -6.80 -1.94 0.51
C ARG A 170 -7.59 -2.64 -0.59
N PHE A 171 -8.42 -3.58 -0.18
CA PHE A 171 -9.50 -4.15 -0.97
C PHE A 171 -10.84 -3.64 -0.42
N VAL A 172 -11.73 -3.21 -1.31
CA VAL A 172 -13.06 -2.69 -0.97
C VAL A 172 -14.11 -3.57 -1.60
N HIS A 173 -15.02 -4.05 -0.75
CA HIS A 173 -16.14 -4.90 -1.10
C HIS A 173 -17.40 -4.42 -0.37
N VAL A 174 -18.58 -4.89 -0.79
CA VAL A 174 -19.85 -4.52 -0.13
C VAL A 174 -19.89 -4.90 1.36
N SER A 175 -19.19 -5.96 1.76
CA SER A 175 -19.09 -6.39 3.16
C SER A 175 -18.12 -5.56 4.02
N GLY A 176 -17.37 -4.65 3.41
CA GLY A 176 -16.44 -3.74 4.08
C GLY A 176 -15.10 -3.59 3.37
N GLN A 177 -14.16 -2.97 4.08
CA GLN A 177 -12.79 -2.78 3.63
C GLN A 177 -11.86 -3.79 4.30
N TYR A 178 -10.92 -4.30 3.51
CA TYR A 178 -9.99 -5.34 3.90
C TYR A 178 -8.55 -4.92 3.60
N GLN A 179 -7.64 -5.26 4.50
CA GLN A 179 -6.21 -5.21 4.26
C GLN A 179 -5.77 -6.51 3.60
N TYR A 180 -4.95 -6.41 2.57
CA TYR A 180 -4.33 -7.57 1.94
C TYR A 180 -2.89 -7.72 2.45
N SER A 181 -2.56 -8.89 2.99
CA SER A 181 -1.20 -9.19 3.46
C SER A 181 -0.89 -10.68 3.31
N LYS A 182 0.29 -10.99 2.77
CA LYS A 182 0.80 -12.38 2.61
C LYS A 182 -0.22 -13.34 1.99
N GLY A 183 -0.98 -12.88 0.99
CA GLY A 183 -1.99 -13.69 0.30
C GLY A 183 -3.34 -13.83 1.00
N ARG A 184 -3.55 -13.12 2.11
CA ARG A 184 -4.78 -13.17 2.91
C ARG A 184 -5.44 -11.80 3.04
N LEU A 185 -6.75 -11.80 3.19
CA LEU A 185 -7.57 -10.62 3.44
C LEU A 185 -8.03 -10.58 4.90
N SER A 186 -7.66 -9.52 5.62
CA SER A 186 -8.11 -9.25 6.99
C SER A 186 -9.01 -8.03 7.02
N LYS A 187 -10.18 -8.11 7.65
CA LYS A 187 -11.11 -6.98 7.75
C LYS A 187 -10.46 -5.88 8.60
N ASN A 188 -10.48 -4.63 8.12
CA ASN A 188 -10.03 -3.51 8.93
C ASN A 188 -11.05 -3.29 10.07
N ASN A 189 -10.66 -3.66 11.30
CA ASN A 189 -11.44 -3.40 12.51
C ASN A 189 -11.31 -1.96 13.02
N THR A 190 -10.60 -1.10 12.29
CA THR A 190 -10.50 0.33 12.59
C THR A 190 -11.79 1.03 12.17
N ALA A 191 -12.82 0.85 12.99
CA ALA A 191 -13.93 1.78 13.06
C ALA A 191 -13.42 3.07 13.70
N THR A 192 -13.39 4.17 12.96
CA THR A 192 -13.57 5.49 13.56
C THR A 192 -14.25 6.36 12.51
N PHE A 193 -15.45 6.82 12.88
CA PHE A 193 -16.23 7.84 12.18
C PHE A 193 -15.51 9.19 12.20
#